data_AF-G4A6L2-F1
#
_entry.id   AF-G4A6L2-F1
#
_cell.length_a   1.000
_cell.length_b   1.000
_cell.length_c   1.000
_cell.angle_alpha   90.00
_cell.angle_beta   90.00
_cell.angle_gamma   90.00
#
_symmetry.space_group_name_H-M   'P 1'
#
loop_
_entity.id
_entity.type
_entity.pdbx_description
1 polymer ?
#
loop_
_entity_poly.entity_id
_entity_poly.type
_entity_poly.pdbx_seq_one_letter_code
_entity_poly.pdbx_strand_id
1 'polypeptide(L)'
;MKALFLQQLANSAQFDALFQQVLATTVSRRRYELLEVAGLSDPEEVLETFEHGGRLRQDNNCKLVYTQDPFRIYANGEWLDELTYAEAEILKQLADGQTVDFAFLTRLIGSLQDQQISMEVLVDSICNWLDDGWALLTE
;
A
#
# COMPACT_ATOMS: atom_id res chain seq x y z
N MET A 1 -34.59 -6.54 28.27
CA MET A 1 -34.88 -5.53 27.22
C MET A 1 -33.75 -5.43 26.18
N LYS A 2 -32.50 -5.09 26.56
CA LYS A 2 -31.34 -5.10 25.63
C LYS A 2 -31.13 -6.42 24.88
N ALA A 3 -31.19 -7.56 25.57
CA ALA A 3 -31.00 -8.87 24.96
C ALA A 3 -32.08 -9.19 23.90
N LEU A 4 -33.34 -8.84 24.18
CA LEU A 4 -34.47 -9.06 23.27
C LEU A 4 -34.34 -8.17 22.02
N PHE A 5 -33.91 -6.92 22.19
CA PHE A 5 -33.64 -5.99 21.09
C PHE A 5 -32.50 -6.48 20.19
N LEU A 6 -31.39 -6.95 20.78
CA LEU A 6 -30.28 -7.55 20.02
C LEU A 6 -30.71 -8.81 19.26
N GLN A 7 -31.58 -9.63 19.87
CA GLN A 7 -32.15 -10.81 19.21
C GLN A 7 -33.04 -10.44 18.02
N GLN A 8 -33.81 -9.36 18.12
CA GLN A 8 -34.66 -8.88 17.03
C GLN A 8 -33.83 -8.33 15.87
N LEU A 9 -32.73 -7.62 16.16
CA LEU A 9 -31.80 -7.14 15.13
C LEU A 9 -31.07 -8.30 14.44
N ALA A 10 -30.57 -9.27 15.21
CA ALA A 10 -29.82 -10.41 14.68
C ALA A 10 -30.64 -11.33 13.75
N ASN A 11 -31.97 -11.24 13.79
CA ASN A 11 -32.87 -12.02 12.95
C ASN A 11 -33.67 -11.14 11.97
N SER A 12 -33.27 -9.89 11.75
CA SER A 12 -33.95 -8.97 10.85
C SER A 12 -33.26 -8.90 9.49
N ALA A 13 -33.94 -9.36 8.45
CA ALA A 13 -33.47 -9.22 7.08
C ALA A 13 -33.28 -7.75 6.66
N GLN A 14 -34.05 -6.82 7.24
CA GLN A 14 -33.88 -5.39 7.00
C GLN A 14 -32.58 -4.87 7.62
N PHE A 15 -32.23 -5.35 8.82
CA PHE A 15 -30.95 -5.05 9.45
C PHE A 15 -29.78 -5.63 8.66
N ASP A 16 -29.89 -6.87 8.19
CA ASP A 16 -28.84 -7.50 7.37
C ASP A 16 -28.57 -6.73 6.08
N ALA A 17 -29.62 -6.31 5.37
CA ALA A 17 -29.48 -5.51 4.15
C ALA A 17 -28.83 -4.15 4.43
N LEU A 18 -29.24 -3.47 5.51
CA LEU A 18 -28.64 -2.22 5.94
C LEU A 18 -27.16 -2.41 6.33
N PHE A 19 -26.85 -3.47 7.08
CA PHE A 19 -25.49 -3.77 7.52
C PHE A 19 -24.58 -4.11 6.35
N GLN A 20 -25.05 -4.93 5.39
CA GLN A 20 -24.33 -5.21 4.15
C GLN A 20 -24.10 -3.95 3.33
N GLN A 21 -25.10 -3.09 3.19
CA GLN A 21 -24.95 -1.81 2.50
C GLN A 21 -23.94 -0.90 3.20
N VAL A 22 -23.96 -0.81 4.53
CA VAL A 22 -23.02 -0.01 5.32
C VAL A 22 -21.61 -0.59 5.23
N LEU A 23 -21.44 -1.91 5.30
CA LEU A 23 -20.15 -2.58 5.09
C LEU A 23 -19.63 -2.30 3.69
N ALA A 24 -20.43 -2.59 2.66
CA ALA A 24 -20.08 -2.33 1.27
C ALA A 24 -19.70 -0.87 1.06
N THR A 25 -20.49 0.08 1.60
CA THR A 25 -20.18 1.51 1.53
C THR A 25 -18.90 1.85 2.29
N THR A 26 -18.68 1.29 3.48
CA THR A 26 -17.49 1.59 4.30
C THR A 26 -16.20 1.08 3.64
N VAL A 27 -16.26 -0.07 2.97
CA VAL A 27 -15.10 -0.66 2.27
C VAL A 27 -14.94 -0.18 0.83
N SER A 28 -15.97 0.44 0.23
CA SER A 28 -15.92 0.95 -1.15
C SER A 28 -15.87 2.47 -1.25
N ARG A 29 -16.27 3.21 -0.21
CA ARG A 29 -16.23 4.66 -0.20
C ARG A 29 -14.78 5.09 -0.03
N ARG A 30 -14.23 5.69 -1.09
CA ARG A 30 -12.99 6.46 -1.01
C ARG A 30 -13.12 7.48 0.13
N ARG A 31 -12.26 7.38 1.12
CA ARG A 31 -12.13 8.37 2.18
C ARG A 31 -11.27 9.53 1.67
N TYR A 32 -11.81 10.28 0.71
CA TYR A 32 -11.17 11.51 0.23
C TYR A 32 -10.86 12.49 1.36
N GLU A 33 -11.58 12.40 2.48
CA GLU A 33 -11.38 13.21 3.69
C GLU A 33 -10.14 12.81 4.52
N LEU A 34 -9.52 11.65 4.24
CA LEU A 34 -8.27 11.19 4.88
C LEU A 34 -7.05 11.29 3.96
N LEU A 35 -7.24 11.68 2.69
CA LEU A 35 -6.14 12.21 1.90
C LEU A 35 -5.88 13.62 2.42
N GLU A 36 -5.16 13.71 3.54
CA GLU A 36 -4.23 14.82 3.65
C GLU A 36 -3.42 14.73 2.36
N VAL A 37 -3.49 15.79 1.54
CA VAL A 37 -2.46 16.00 0.54
C VAL A 37 -1.23 16.28 1.39
N ALA A 38 -0.60 15.21 1.86
CA ALA A 38 0.75 15.29 2.37
C ALA A 38 1.53 16.01 1.28
N GLY A 39 2.40 16.95 1.68
CA GLY A 39 3.35 17.51 0.72
C GLY A 39 4.06 16.36 0.00
N LEU A 40 4.55 16.63 -1.20
CA LEU A 40 5.38 15.67 -1.93
C LEU A 40 6.41 15.06 -0.97
N SER A 41 6.48 13.74 -0.94
CA SER A 41 7.40 13.02 -0.06
C SER A 41 8.83 13.43 -0.39
N ASP A 42 9.59 13.89 0.60
CA ASP A 42 10.99 14.25 0.43
C ASP A 42 11.87 12.99 0.45
N PRO A 43 12.64 12.70 -0.62
CA PRO A 43 13.53 11.54 -0.65
C PRO A 43 14.50 11.46 0.55
N GLU A 44 14.99 12.60 1.04
CA GLU A 44 15.90 12.60 2.21
C GLU A 44 15.19 12.11 3.48
N GLU A 45 13.97 12.61 3.74
CA GLU A 45 13.16 12.20 4.90
C GLU A 45 12.70 10.73 4.80
N VAL A 46 12.33 10.28 3.60
CA VAL A 46 11.93 8.89 3.35
C VAL A 46 13.11 7.95 3.62
N LEU A 47 14.30 8.28 3.11
CA LEU A 47 15.50 7.49 3.34
C LEU A 47 15.88 7.47 4.82
N GLU A 48 15.88 8.63 5.49
CA GLU A 48 16.13 8.73 6.94
C GLU A 48 15.17 7.84 7.73
N THR A 49 13.89 7.84 7.37
CA THR A 49 12.87 7.01 8.04
C THR A 49 13.20 5.51 7.90
N PHE A 50 13.62 5.05 6.73
CA PHE A 50 14.07 3.67 6.54
C PHE A 50 15.31 3.35 7.39
N GLU A 51 16.29 4.24 7.41
CA GLU A 51 17.52 4.08 8.21
C GLU A 51 17.22 3.95 9.72
N HIS A 52 16.15 4.61 10.19
CA HIS A 52 15.67 4.53 11.57
C HIS A 52 14.74 3.35 11.86
N GLY A 53 14.57 2.42 10.91
CA GLY A 53 13.80 1.20 11.10
C GLY A 53 12.37 1.25 10.54
N GLY A 54 12.04 2.31 9.81
CA GLY A 54 10.78 2.47 9.12
C GLY A 54 10.50 1.34 8.14
N ARG A 55 9.21 1.07 7.95
CA ARG A 55 8.71 -0.03 7.12
C ARG A 55 7.69 0.46 6.13
N LEU A 56 7.92 0.11 4.87
CA LEU A 56 6.97 0.33 3.79
C LEU A 56 5.95 -0.81 3.79
N ARG A 57 4.67 -0.46 3.69
CA ARG A 57 3.56 -1.40 3.57
C ARG A 57 2.55 -0.89 2.55
N GLN A 58 1.75 -1.79 2.00
CA GLN A 58 0.64 -1.39 1.13
C GLN A 58 -0.37 -0.51 1.90
N ASP A 59 -0.87 0.55 1.28
CA ASP A 59 -2.03 1.28 1.80
C ASP A 59 -3.29 0.41 1.64
N ASN A 60 -4.09 0.27 2.71
CA ASN A 60 -5.32 -0.51 2.69
C ASN A 60 -6.35 -0.04 1.65
N ASN A 61 -6.23 1.19 1.15
CA ASN A 61 -7.08 1.77 0.13
C ASN A 61 -6.54 1.56 -1.30
N CYS A 62 -5.28 1.15 -1.44
CA CYS A 62 -4.71 0.77 -2.71
C CYS A 62 -4.90 -0.73 -2.97
N LYS A 63 -5.21 -1.09 -4.22
CA LYS A 63 -5.22 -2.48 -4.67
C LYS A 63 -3.99 -2.73 -5.54
N LEU A 64 -2.96 -3.32 -4.94
CA LEU A 64 -1.83 -3.90 -5.65
C LEU A 64 -2.11 -5.39 -5.92
N VAL A 65 -2.00 -5.80 -7.18
CA VAL A 65 -2.12 -7.21 -7.58
C VAL A 65 -1.14 -7.51 -8.71
N TYR A 66 -0.73 -8.76 -8.85
CA TYR A 66 0.15 -9.18 -9.95
C TYR A 66 -0.29 -10.49 -10.59
N THR A 67 0.07 -10.67 -11.86
CA THR A 67 0.02 -11.96 -12.56
C THR A 67 1.40 -12.58 -12.60
N GLN A 68 1.48 -13.92 -12.73
CA GLN A 68 2.77 -14.63 -12.76
C GLN A 68 3.26 -14.91 -14.18
N ASP A 69 2.35 -15.12 -15.15
CA ASP A 69 2.70 -15.44 -16.53
C ASP A 69 1.71 -14.80 -17.53
N PRO A 70 2.08 -13.70 -18.21
CA PRO A 70 3.32 -12.93 -18.00
C PRO A 70 3.31 -12.22 -16.64
N PHE A 71 4.49 -11.96 -16.09
CA PHE A 71 4.60 -11.16 -14.87
C PHE A 71 4.19 -9.71 -15.14
N ARG A 72 3.15 -9.23 -14.45
CA ARG A 72 2.63 -7.86 -14.57
C ARG A 72 2.10 -7.42 -13.21
N ILE A 73 2.37 -6.17 -12.84
CA ILE A 73 1.86 -5.56 -11.61
C ILE A 73 0.83 -4.51 -11.97
N TYR A 74 -0.25 -4.47 -11.20
CA TYR A 74 -1.31 -3.50 -11.35
C TYR A 74 -1.52 -2.75 -10.04
N ALA A 75 -1.65 -1.42 -10.13
CA ALA A 75 -2.07 -0.56 -9.04
C ALA A 75 -3.44 0.02 -9.37
N ASN A 76 -4.45 -0.24 -8.55
CA ASN A 76 -5.82 0.27 -8.72
C ASN A 76 -6.44 -0.02 -10.11
N GLY A 77 -6.00 -1.09 -10.78
CA GLY A 77 -6.48 -1.51 -12.10
C GLY A 77 -5.66 -0.99 -13.28
N GLU A 78 -4.67 -0.14 -13.04
CA GLU A 78 -3.71 0.33 -14.04
C GLU A 78 -2.49 -0.60 -14.07
N TRP A 79 -2.01 -0.93 -15.27
CA TRP A 79 -0.78 -1.73 -15.44
C TRP A 79 0.44 -0.82 -15.32
N LEU A 80 1.40 -1.23 -14.49
CA LEU A 80 2.71 -0.59 -14.37
C LEU A 80 3.69 -1.31 -15.32
N ASP A 81 3.96 -0.73 -16.48
CA ASP A 81 4.75 -1.34 -17.56
C ASP A 81 6.23 -0.92 -17.60
N GLU A 82 6.59 0.18 -16.94
CA GLU A 82 7.95 0.72 -16.88
C GLU A 82 8.67 0.46 -15.55
N LEU A 83 8.37 -0.67 -14.89
CA LEU A 83 9.04 -1.03 -13.62
C LEU A 83 10.41 -1.67 -13.86
N THR A 84 11.41 -1.19 -13.11
CA THR A 84 12.66 -1.89 -12.89
C THR A 84 12.43 -3.17 -12.06
N TYR A 85 13.41 -4.07 -12.08
CA TYR A 85 13.37 -5.29 -11.26
C TYR A 85 13.19 -4.99 -9.76
N ALA A 86 13.87 -3.95 -9.28
CA ALA A 86 13.80 -3.53 -7.88
C ALA A 86 12.38 -3.09 -7.49
N GLU A 87 11.79 -2.20 -8.28
CA GLU A 87 10.44 -1.70 -8.03
C GLU A 87 9.40 -2.81 -8.11
N ALA A 88 9.53 -3.68 -9.11
CA ALA A 88 8.66 -4.83 -9.28
C ALA A 88 8.67 -5.77 -8.07
N GLU A 89 9.85 -6.09 -7.53
CA GLU A 89 9.95 -6.99 -6.39
C GLU A 89 9.40 -6.35 -5.10
N ILE A 90 9.60 -5.04 -4.90
CA ILE A 90 8.99 -4.32 -3.77
C ILE A 90 7.47 -4.36 -3.87
N LEU A 91 6.90 -3.90 -5.01
CA LEU A 91 5.45 -3.84 -5.20
C LEU A 91 4.80 -5.22 -5.10
N LYS A 92 5.49 -6.28 -5.51
CA LYS A 92 5.05 -7.67 -5.31
C LYS A 92 5.01 -8.04 -3.83
N GLN A 93 6.05 -7.73 -3.04
CA GLN A 93 6.03 -7.96 -1.59
C GLN A 93 4.86 -7.23 -0.93
N LEU A 94 4.62 -5.98 -1.31
CA LEU A 94 3.49 -5.20 -0.82
C LEU A 94 2.15 -5.84 -1.21
N ALA A 95 2.00 -6.29 -2.46
CA ALA A 95 0.80 -6.99 -2.94
C ALA A 95 0.55 -8.33 -2.20
N ASP A 96 1.61 -9.02 -1.76
CA ASP A 96 1.55 -10.21 -0.92
C ASP A 96 1.28 -9.88 0.58
N GLY A 97 1.00 -8.61 0.90
CA GLY A 97 0.73 -8.12 2.25
C GLY A 97 1.96 -8.07 3.16
N GLN A 98 3.17 -8.17 2.58
CA GLN A 98 4.43 -8.09 3.32
C GLN A 98 4.85 -6.63 3.50
N THR A 99 5.81 -6.42 4.40
CA THR A 99 6.45 -5.12 4.61
C THR A 99 7.89 -5.14 4.11
N VAL A 100 8.34 -4.02 3.56
CA VAL A 100 9.71 -3.82 3.09
C VAL A 100 10.45 -2.90 4.05
N ASP A 101 11.65 -3.29 4.47
CA ASP A 101 12.53 -2.52 5.36
C ASP A 101 13.82 -2.12 4.65
N PHE A 102 14.64 -1.30 5.31
CA PHE A 102 15.92 -0.85 4.75
C PHE A 102 16.83 -2.00 4.33
N ALA A 103 16.91 -3.07 5.14
CA ALA A 103 17.73 -4.24 4.83
C ALA A 103 17.28 -4.98 3.57
N PHE A 104 15.97 -4.98 3.27
CA PHE A 104 15.45 -5.47 2.01
C PHE A 104 15.90 -4.58 0.85
N LEU A 105 15.74 -3.24 0.96
CA LEU A 105 16.15 -2.30 -0.10
C LEU A 105 17.64 -2.43 -0.44
N THR A 106 18.52 -2.41 0.57
CA THR A 106 19.97 -2.55 0.37
C THR A 106 20.34 -3.88 -0.30
N ARG A 107 19.64 -4.97 0.05
CA ARG A 107 19.88 -6.29 -0.58
C ARG A 107 19.50 -6.28 -2.05
N LEU A 108 18.39 -5.62 -2.38
CA LEU A 108 17.83 -5.56 -3.72
C LEU A 108 18.79 -4.87 -4.70
N ILE A 109 19.41 -3.77 -4.24
CA ILE A 109 20.38 -3.00 -5.04
C ILE A 109 21.83 -3.47 -4.85
N GLY A 110 22.09 -4.40 -3.93
CA GLY A 110 23.44 -4.80 -3.52
C GLY A 110 24.32 -5.35 -4.65
N SER A 111 23.71 -5.87 -5.73
CA SER A 111 24.43 -6.36 -6.91
C SER A 111 24.68 -5.30 -8.00
N LEU A 112 24.16 -4.08 -7.83
CA LEU A 112 24.33 -2.99 -8.79
C LEU A 112 25.69 -2.30 -8.58
N GLN A 113 26.28 -1.79 -9.67
CA GLN A 113 27.61 -1.16 -9.64
C GLN A 113 27.64 0.13 -8.82
N ASP A 114 26.56 0.92 -8.87
CA ASP A 114 26.45 2.18 -8.13
C ASP A 114 25.26 2.11 -7.17
N GLN A 115 25.53 1.62 -5.96
CA GLN A 115 24.50 1.42 -4.94
C GLN A 115 23.92 2.74 -4.43
N GLN A 116 24.69 3.82 -4.42
CA GLN A 116 24.21 5.10 -3.94
C GLN A 116 23.19 5.68 -4.91
N ILE A 117 23.54 5.78 -6.19
CA ILE A 117 22.61 6.26 -7.23
C ILE A 117 21.39 5.33 -7.33
N SER A 118 21.60 4.02 -7.21
CA SER A 118 20.49 3.06 -7.25
C SER A 118 19.53 3.21 -6.07
N MET A 119 20.03 3.57 -4.89
CA MET A 119 19.18 3.87 -3.73
C MET A 119 18.40 5.16 -3.95
N GLU A 120 19.05 6.22 -4.41
CA GLU A 120 18.40 7.53 -4.68
C GLU A 120 17.23 7.35 -5.65
N VAL A 121 17.45 6.68 -6.79
CA VAL A 121 16.38 6.43 -7.78
C VAL A 121 15.26 5.55 -7.21
N LEU A 122 15.59 4.56 -6.40
CA LEU A 122 14.58 3.69 -5.79
C LEU A 122 13.72 4.43 -4.76
N VAL A 123 14.34 5.32 -3.99
CA VAL A 123 13.64 6.17 -3.02
C VAL A 123 12.74 7.18 -3.76
N ASP A 124 13.19 7.77 -4.86
CA ASP A 124 12.34 8.63 -5.70
C ASP A 124 11.06 7.90 -6.16
N SER A 125 11.19 6.64 -6.59
CA SER A 125 10.03 5.82 -6.95
C SER A 125 9.13 5.52 -5.75
N ILE A 126 9.70 5.27 -4.56
CA ILE A 126 8.93 5.09 -3.33
C ILE A 126 8.16 6.37 -2.97
N CYS A 127 8.78 7.54 -3.09
CA CYS A 127 8.11 8.83 -2.88
C CYS A 127 6.86 8.96 -3.78
N ASN A 128 6.99 8.62 -5.07
CA ASN A 128 5.83 8.61 -5.97
C ASN A 128 4.72 7.67 -5.47
N TRP A 129 5.05 6.49 -4.95
CA TRP A 129 4.04 5.56 -4.42
C TRP A 129 3.40 6.02 -3.12
N LEU A 130 4.12 6.76 -2.28
CA LEU A 130 3.57 7.39 -1.08
C LEU A 130 2.60 8.52 -1.48
N ASP A 131 3.02 9.36 -2.43
CA ASP A 131 2.24 10.49 -2.93
C ASP A 131 0.97 10.02 -3.67
N ASP A 132 1.07 8.93 -4.43
CA ASP A 132 -0.07 8.30 -5.12
C ASP A 132 -0.97 7.48 -4.17
N GLY A 133 -0.60 7.35 -2.90
CA GLY A 133 -1.33 6.61 -1.88
C GLY A 133 -1.37 5.09 -2.13
N TRP A 134 -0.33 4.54 -2.76
CA TRP A 134 -0.19 3.10 -2.99
C TRP A 134 0.41 2.39 -1.78
N ALA A 135 1.30 3.08 -1.09
CA ALA A 135 2.02 2.59 0.06
C ALA A 135 1.98 3.60 1.21
N LEU A 136 2.32 3.11 2.40
CA LEU A 136 2.50 3.91 3.59
C LEU A 136 3.86 3.57 4.19
N LEU A 137 4.59 4.58 4.63
CA LEU A 137 5.80 4.44 5.42
C LEU A 137 5.45 4.65 6.90
N THR A 138 5.78 3.68 7.74
CA THR A 138 5.57 3.78 9.19
C THR A 138 6.87 3.55 9.94
N GLU A 139 7.14 4.39 10.93
CA GLU A 139 8.20 4.21 11.94
C GLU A 139 7.96 2.97 12.82
#